data_AF-A0A6N8HR51-F1
#
_entry.id   AF-A0A6N8HR51-F1
#
_cell.length_a   1.000
_cell.length_b   1.000
_cell.length_c   1.000
_cell.angle_alpha   90.00
_cell.angle_beta   90.00
_cell.angle_gamma   90.00
#
_symmetry.space_group_name_H-M   'P 1'
#
loop_
_entity.id
_entity.type
_entity.pdbx_description
1 polymer ?
#
loop_
_entity_poly.entity_id
_entity_poly.type
_entity_poly.pdbx_seq_one_letter_code
_entity_poly.pdbx_strand_id
1 'polypeptide(L)'
;MGYIESSEELMSQIANMDRDNSVFQFSIPGKGKFTLVLQEEDEPSIKADVENNPQLKQMIEESKSEYKMRKGMSTAELLDSLSAKDFE
;
A
#
# COMPACT_ATOMS: atom_id res chain seq x y z
N MET A 1 -7.84 9.60 -29.35
CA MET A 1 -8.79 8.80 -28.57
C MET A 1 -8.78 7.41 -29.18
N GLY A 2 -8.36 6.38 -28.42
CA GLY A 2 -8.23 5.02 -28.94
C GLY A 2 -9.59 4.34 -29.13
N TYR A 3 -9.68 3.48 -30.14
CA TYR A 3 -10.79 2.55 -30.29
C TYR A 3 -10.32 1.18 -29.83
N ILE A 4 -11.18 0.47 -29.10
CA ILE A 4 -10.94 -0.92 -28.76
C ILE A 4 -11.97 -1.77 -29.48
N GLU A 5 -11.47 -2.67 -30.31
CA GLU A 5 -12.30 -3.51 -31.18
C GLU A 5 -12.38 -4.96 -30.68
N SER A 6 -11.47 -5.38 -29.78
CA SER A 6 -11.47 -6.72 -29.19
C SER A 6 -11.11 -6.75 -27.71
N SER A 7 -11.46 -7.87 -27.06
CA SER A 7 -11.09 -8.12 -25.67
C SER A 7 -9.58 -8.30 -25.51
N GLU A 8 -8.91 -8.93 -26.48
CA GLU A 8 -7.47 -9.14 -26.47
C GLU A 8 -6.71 -7.81 -26.50
N GLU A 9 -7.18 -6.86 -27.30
CA GLU A 9 -6.64 -5.50 -27.36
C GLU A 9 -6.79 -4.79 -26.00
N LEU A 10 -7.97 -4.86 -25.38
CA LEU A 10 -8.20 -4.29 -24.04
C LEU A 10 -7.29 -4.90 -22.98
N MET A 11 -7.18 -6.23 -22.96
CA MET A 11 -6.33 -6.93 -21.98
C MET A 11 -4.85 -6.59 -22.19
N SER A 12 -4.41 -6.42 -23.44
CA SER A 12 -3.05 -5.97 -23.73
C SER A 12 -2.80 -4.54 -23.26
N GLN A 13 -3.78 -3.63 -23.39
CA GLN A 13 -3.65 -2.27 -22.85
C GLN A 13 -3.56 -2.29 -21.32
N ILE A 14 -4.42 -3.05 -20.63
CA ILE A 14 -4.39 -3.21 -19.17
C ILE A 14 -3.03 -3.74 -18.70
N ALA A 15 -2.49 -4.77 -19.36
CA ALA A 15 -1.24 -5.41 -18.95
C ALA A 15 0.00 -4.52 -19.14
N ASN A 16 -0.06 -3.53 -20.03
CA ASN A 16 1.02 -2.59 -20.30
C ASN A 16 0.86 -1.25 -19.55
N MET A 17 -0.08 -1.15 -18.61
CA MET A 17 -0.23 0.05 -17.80
C MET A 17 0.86 0.14 -16.71
N ASP A 18 1.33 1.36 -16.47
CA ASP A 18 2.29 1.77 -15.46
C ASP A 18 1.95 3.18 -14.93
N ARG A 19 2.82 3.73 -14.07
CA ARG A 19 2.68 5.10 -13.54
C ARG A 19 2.56 6.17 -14.61
N ASP A 20 3.32 6.04 -15.70
CA ASP A 20 3.47 7.06 -16.73
C ASP A 20 2.26 7.09 -17.67
N ASN A 21 1.58 5.96 -17.85
CA ASN A 21 0.35 5.83 -18.65
C ASN A 21 -0.90 5.44 -17.82
N SER A 22 -0.89 5.80 -16.53
CA SER A 22 -1.89 5.43 -15.52
C SER A 22 -3.33 5.83 -15.81
N VAL A 23 -3.58 6.71 -16.78
CA VAL A 23 -4.92 7.07 -17.23
C VAL A 23 -5.04 6.87 -18.74
N PHE A 24 -5.96 6.00 -19.15
CA PHE A 24 -6.20 5.67 -20.55
C PHE A 24 -7.69 5.79 -20.90
N GLN A 25 -8.01 6.58 -21.93
CA GLN A 25 -9.38 6.77 -22.41
C GLN A 25 -9.59 6.13 -23.78
N PHE A 26 -10.63 5.31 -23.89
CA PHE A 26 -10.96 4.60 -25.12
C PHE A 26 -12.47 4.55 -25.37
N SER A 27 -12.84 4.20 -26.60
CA SER A 27 -14.23 3.96 -26.99
C SER A 27 -14.41 2.54 -27.48
N ILE A 28 -15.52 1.90 -27.10
CA ILE A 28 -15.95 0.63 -27.68
C ILE A 28 -17.13 0.93 -28.62
N PRO A 29 -17.04 0.55 -29.91
CA PRO A 29 -18.15 0.70 -30.85
C PRO A 29 -19.46 0.11 -30.28
N GLY A 30 -20.53 0.92 -30.28
CA GLY A 30 -21.83 0.52 -29.76
C GLY A 30 -21.97 0.49 -28.23
N LYS A 31 -20.90 0.70 -27.45
CA LYS A 31 -20.96 0.72 -25.97
C LYS A 31 -20.56 2.07 -25.35
N GLY A 32 -19.90 2.93 -26.11
CA GLY A 32 -19.58 4.30 -25.69
C GLY A 32 -18.13 4.47 -25.23
N LYS A 33 -17.91 5.46 -24.38
CA LYS A 33 -16.59 5.92 -23.92
C LYS A 33 -16.29 5.39 -22.53
N PHE A 34 -15.05 4.95 -22.32
CA PHE A 34 -14.55 4.41 -21.08
C PHE A 34 -13.23 5.09 -20.70
N THR A 35 -13.00 5.19 -19.39
CA THR A 35 -11.73 5.62 -18.82
C THR A 35 -11.24 4.50 -17.93
N LEU A 36 -10.04 4.01 -18.21
CA LEU A 36 -9.30 3.07 -17.39
C LEU A 36 -8.27 3.84 -16.57
N VAL A 37 -8.20 3.55 -15.28
CA VAL A 37 -7.27 4.18 -14.34
C VAL A 37 -6.51 3.07 -13.64
N LEU A 38 -5.18 3.10 -13.73
CA LEU A 38 -4.32 2.24 -12.94
C LEU A 38 -4.32 2.79 -11.50
N GLN A 39 -4.91 2.01 -10.59
CA GLN A 39 -4.74 2.21 -9.16
C GLN A 39 -3.61 1.27 -8.72
N GLU A 40 -2.38 1.75 -8.74
CA GLU A 40 -1.29 1.00 -8.15
C GLU A 40 -1.56 0.88 -6.65
N GLU A 41 -1.74 -0.35 -6.16
CA GLU A 41 -1.51 -0.67 -4.75
C GLU A 41 0.00 -0.77 -4.49
N ASP A 42 0.75 0.26 -4.89
CA ASP A 42 2.10 0.46 -4.36
C ASP A 42 1.96 1.23 -3.04
N GLU A 43 1.27 0.62 -2.06
CA GLU A 43 1.75 0.86 -0.71
C GLU A 43 3.16 0.26 -0.67
N PRO A 44 4.22 1.06 -0.46
CA PRO A 44 5.55 0.50 -0.35
C PRO A 44 5.49 -0.59 0.71
N SER A 45 5.86 -1.81 0.31
CA SER A 45 5.79 -2.92 1.25
C SER A 45 6.57 -2.56 2.50
N ILE A 46 6.15 -3.04 3.68
CA ILE A 46 6.92 -2.86 4.93
C ILE A 46 8.39 -3.26 4.73
N LYS A 47 8.65 -4.25 3.86
CA LYS A 47 10.01 -4.65 3.49
C LYS A 47 10.78 -3.53 2.76
N ALA A 48 10.17 -2.88 1.77
CA ALA A 48 10.77 -1.75 1.06
C ALA A 48 11.02 -0.57 2.02
N ASP A 49 10.09 -0.28 2.93
CA ASP A 49 10.27 0.77 3.94
C ASP A 49 11.41 0.46 4.92
N VAL A 50 11.52 -0.80 5.33
CA VAL A 50 12.61 -1.29 6.21
C VAL A 50 13.97 -1.25 5.51
N GLU A 51 14.01 -1.57 4.22
CA GLU A 51 15.24 -1.48 3.41
C GLU A 51 15.69 -0.02 3.21
N ASN A 52 14.74 0.90 3.08
CA ASN A 52 15.00 2.33 2.89
C ASN A 52 15.25 3.09 4.22
N ASN A 53 14.87 2.53 5.37
CA ASN A 53 15.03 3.17 6.68
C ASN A 53 15.73 2.25 7.70
N PRO A 54 17.05 2.42 7.91
CA PRO A 54 17.84 1.63 8.87
C PRO A 54 17.34 1.74 10.32
N GLN A 55 16.78 2.88 10.73
CA GLN A 55 16.24 3.06 12.08
C GLN A 55 14.95 2.24 12.26
N LEU A 56 14.08 2.24 11.26
CA LEU A 56 12.86 1.42 11.27
C LEU A 56 13.20 -0.07 11.34
N LYS A 57 14.24 -0.51 10.60
CA LYS A 57 14.76 -1.88 10.70
C LYS A 57 15.18 -2.22 12.12
N GLN A 58 15.96 -1.36 12.76
CA GLN A 58 16.43 -1.56 14.13
C GLN A 58 15.27 -1.66 15.11
N MET A 59 14.29 -0.74 15.05
CA MET A 59 13.11 -0.75 15.91
C MET A 59 12.32 -2.06 15.80
N ILE A 60 12.14 -2.57 14.58
CA ILE A 60 11.43 -3.84 14.35
C ILE A 60 12.21 -5.04 14.91
N GLU A 61 13.52 -5.06 14.74
CA GLU A 61 14.39 -6.13 15.28
C GLU A 61 14.40 -6.13 16.82
N GLU A 62 14.50 -4.96 17.44
CA GLU A 62 14.43 -4.76 18.89
C GLU A 62 13.08 -5.19 19.44
N SER A 63 11.98 -4.71 18.84
CA SER A 63 10.61 -5.09 19.24
C SER A 63 10.40 -6.62 19.20
N LYS A 64 10.88 -7.29 18.14
CA LYS A 64 10.82 -8.76 18.04
C LYS A 64 11.64 -9.46 19.14
N SER A 65 12.79 -8.90 19.50
CA SER A 65 13.64 -9.43 20.56
C SER A 65 12.96 -9.28 21.93
N GLU A 66 12.40 -8.11 22.21
CA GLU A 66 11.68 -7.81 23.45
C GLU A 66 10.43 -8.67 23.61
N TYR A 67 9.68 -8.89 22.53
CA TYR A 67 8.54 -9.80 22.53
C TYR A 67 8.96 -11.24 22.89
N LYS A 68 10.05 -11.75 22.29
CA LYS A 68 10.59 -13.08 22.65
C LYS A 68 11.04 -13.15 24.11
N MET A 69 11.57 -12.05 24.65
CA MET A 69 11.94 -11.93 26.06
C MET A 69 10.75 -11.68 26.99
N ARG A 70 9.51 -11.63 26.48
CA ARG A 70 8.28 -11.28 27.21
C ARG A 70 8.38 -9.94 27.95
N LYS A 71 9.10 -8.98 27.36
CA LYS A 71 9.22 -7.61 27.87
C LYS A 71 8.10 -6.68 27.37
N GLY A 72 7.07 -7.24 26.75
CA GLY A 72 5.90 -6.49 26.30
C GLY A 72 4.97 -6.14 27.46
N MET A 73 4.21 -5.05 27.29
CA MET A 73 3.15 -4.64 28.20
C MET A 73 1.80 -4.93 27.56
N SER A 74 0.86 -5.50 28.30
CA SER A 74 -0.52 -5.66 27.85
C SER A 74 -1.23 -4.31 27.81
N THR A 75 -2.33 -4.23 27.05
CA THR A 75 -3.16 -3.03 27.01
C THR A 75 -3.70 -2.65 28.39
N ALA A 76 -4.02 -3.64 29.24
CA ALA A 76 -4.48 -3.40 30.60
C ALA A 76 -3.37 -2.78 31.46
N GLU A 77 -2.17 -3.38 31.45
CA GLU A 77 -1.02 -2.85 32.18
C GLU A 77 -0.66 -1.43 31.70
N LEU A 78 -0.73 -1.17 30.40
CA LEU A 78 -0.51 0.17 29.84
C LEU A 78 -1.52 1.17 30.40
N LEU A 79 -2.81 0.85 30.35
CA LEU A 79 -3.87 1.73 30.88
C LEU A 79 -3.71 1.99 32.38
N ASP A 80 -3.30 0.98 33.15
CA ASP A 80 -3.04 1.12 34.60
C ASP A 80 -1.78 1.95 34.90
N SER A 81 -0.82 1.98 33.98
CA SER A 81 0.42 2.75 34.12
C SER A 81 0.25 4.25 33.81
N LEU A 82 -0.80 4.62 33.09
CA LEU A 82 -1.08 6.00 32.70
C LEU A 82 -1.81 6.73 33.83
N SER A 83 -1.44 7.98 34.07
CA SER A 83 -2.02 8.87 35.06
C SER A 83 -2.55 10.15 34.42
N ALA A 84 -3.39 10.89 35.14
CA ALA A 84 -3.92 12.16 34.64
C ALA A 84 -2.82 13.18 34.26
N LYS A 85 -1.64 13.08 34.90
CA LYS A 85 -0.48 13.97 34.64
C LYS A 85 0.19 13.69 33.30
N ASP A 86 0.00 12.51 32.72
CA ASP A 86 0.59 12.14 31.44
C ASP A 86 -0.16 12.76 30.25
N PHE A 87 -1.28 13.43 30.51
CA PHE A 87 -2.16 14.08 29.53
C PHE A 87 -2.25 15.61 29.72
N GLU A 88 -1.46 16.17 30.63
CA GLU A 88 -1.30 17.62 30.84
C GLU A 88 -0.17 18.19 29.97
#